data_AF-A0A7U3ZRF9-F1
#
_entry.id   AF-A0A7U3ZRF9-F1
#
_cell.length_a   1.000
_cell.length_b   1.000
_cell.length_c   1.000
_cell.angle_alpha   90.00
_cell.angle_beta   90.00
_cell.angle_gamma   90.00
#
_symmetry.space_group_name_H-M   'P 1'
#
loop_
_entity.id
_entity.type
_entity.pdbx_description
1 polymer ?
#
loop_
_entity_poly.entity_id
_entity_poly.type
_entity_poly.pdbx_seq_one_letter_code
_entity_poly.pdbx_strand_id
1 'polypeptide(L)'
;MHTAKTFRALAVSFFVGFSALAQSDSLARAVEATYRAGLPNFFTKINKGKPVKIAYLGGSITRADNGWRQQTFDAFQKQYPNVRFEEIMAAIGGTGSDFGAYRLEAHVLQHAPDLVFVEFAVNDNGKMAQQVKASMEGIVRQIWRHTPKTDICFVYTFQKVQLPLYEKGRFPVSASAMEAVAEHYQIPTVCMGLPAIRLILEGKMIVQGKVKDFPDTIVFSEDGVHPYPQTGQKVYAETLVKHFNALKTIGKSGKHALKKALIPENLEKATLVPVEKLEKSAGWTIVDSVVTGKPFASLMPPVYASADTSQYLKVSFAGRSLGLLDIMGPSSGQIQVWIDNDPPRFLNRFDEYCTYYRMGYSIISGLPGGKHTAILKVSPVQLDKAAILEKRNNKINNPQSFRKHVFYPGAVLVEK
;
A
#
# COMPACT_ATOMS: atom_id res chain seq x y z
N MET A 1 -24.08 69.99 -20.40
CA MET A 1 -22.85 69.21 -20.62
C MET A 1 -22.61 68.29 -19.42
N HIS A 2 -23.13 67.07 -19.48
CA HIS A 2 -22.72 65.98 -18.60
C HIS A 2 -22.68 64.71 -19.44
N THR A 3 -21.46 64.28 -19.75
CA THR A 3 -21.12 63.07 -20.49
C THR A 3 -20.40 62.12 -19.55
N ALA A 4 -20.57 60.83 -19.82
CA ALA A 4 -19.78 59.69 -19.32
C ALA A 4 -20.08 59.23 -17.88
N LYS A 5 -20.15 57.93 -17.55
CA LYS A 5 -19.88 56.67 -18.28
C LYS A 5 -20.58 55.55 -17.51
N THR A 6 -21.34 54.71 -18.20
CA THR A 6 -21.83 53.42 -17.70
C THR A 6 -20.68 52.41 -17.66
N PHE A 7 -20.31 51.96 -16.46
CA PHE A 7 -19.40 50.81 -16.31
C PHE A 7 -20.22 49.52 -16.41
N ARG A 8 -20.04 48.79 -17.52
CA ARG A 8 -20.46 47.39 -17.64
C ARG A 8 -19.48 46.53 -16.85
N ALA A 9 -19.96 45.81 -15.84
CA ALA A 9 -19.20 44.74 -15.21
C ALA A 9 -19.10 43.56 -16.18
N LEU A 10 -17.90 43.28 -16.69
CA LEU A 10 -17.59 42.04 -17.40
C LEU A 10 -17.29 40.98 -16.33
N ALA A 11 -18.19 40.02 -16.15
CA ALA A 11 -17.92 38.82 -15.38
C ALA A 11 -16.94 37.94 -16.17
N VAL A 12 -15.68 37.88 -15.72
CA VAL A 12 -14.69 36.92 -16.23
C VAL A 12 -14.87 35.62 -15.45
N SER A 13 -15.63 34.68 -16.02
CA SER A 13 -15.65 33.31 -15.53
C SER A 13 -14.33 32.62 -15.86
N PHE A 14 -13.49 32.40 -14.86
CA PHE A 14 -12.38 31.46 -14.95
C PHE A 14 -12.95 30.04 -15.06
N PHE A 15 -13.04 29.53 -16.29
CA PHE A 15 -13.16 28.09 -16.50
C PHE A 15 -11.81 27.46 -16.15
N VAL A 16 -11.69 26.94 -14.93
CA VAL A 16 -10.66 25.96 -14.61
C VAL A 16 -11.02 24.69 -15.36
N GLY A 17 -10.44 24.53 -16.56
CA GLY A 17 -10.52 23.30 -17.32
C GLY A 17 -9.82 22.20 -16.53
N PHE A 18 -10.59 21.36 -15.84
CA PHE A 18 -10.11 20.05 -15.44
C PHE A 18 -9.81 19.28 -16.73
N SER A 19 -8.52 19.15 -17.05
CA SER A 19 -8.06 18.19 -18.03
C SER A 19 -8.29 16.79 -17.45
N ALA A 20 -9.52 16.29 -17.58
CA ALA A 20 -9.77 14.87 -17.45
C ALA A 20 -9.06 14.20 -18.62
N LEU A 21 -7.82 13.75 -18.40
CA LEU A 21 -7.25 12.69 -19.23
C LEU A 21 -8.22 11.52 -19.11
N ALA A 22 -9.01 11.31 -20.15
CA ALA A 22 -10.02 10.28 -20.22
C ALA A 22 -9.35 8.94 -19.92
N GLN A 23 -9.70 8.35 -18.79
CA GLN A 23 -9.27 7.02 -18.41
C GLN A 23 -9.92 6.02 -19.37
N SER A 24 -9.19 5.63 -20.42
CA SER A 24 -9.71 4.78 -21.50
C SER A 24 -9.78 3.28 -21.14
N ASP A 25 -9.37 2.89 -19.93
CA ASP A 25 -9.48 1.50 -19.49
C ASP A 25 -10.92 1.19 -19.06
N SER A 26 -11.62 0.40 -19.87
CA SER A 26 -12.92 -0.16 -19.46
C SER A 26 -12.75 -0.98 -18.18
N LEU A 27 -13.62 -0.78 -17.19
CA LEU A 27 -13.59 -1.55 -15.94
C LEU A 27 -13.80 -3.05 -16.22
N ALA A 28 -12.92 -3.87 -15.64
CA ALA A 28 -12.99 -5.32 -15.77
C ALA A 28 -14.28 -5.87 -15.14
N ARG A 29 -14.77 -7.00 -15.65
CA ARG A 29 -15.92 -7.69 -15.07
C ARG A 29 -15.54 -8.24 -13.70
N ALA A 30 -16.34 -7.98 -12.69
CA ALA A 30 -16.16 -8.57 -11.37
C ALA A 30 -16.49 -10.07 -11.43
N VAL A 31 -15.49 -10.90 -11.12
CA VAL A 31 -15.62 -12.35 -11.00
C VAL A 31 -14.98 -12.82 -9.71
N GLU A 32 -15.46 -13.93 -9.15
CA GLU A 32 -14.95 -14.43 -7.86
C GLU A 32 -13.51 -14.92 -7.98
N ALA A 33 -13.15 -15.56 -9.09
CA ALA A 33 -11.79 -15.95 -9.39
C ALA A 33 -11.53 -16.10 -10.90
N THR A 34 -10.27 -15.87 -11.29
CA THR A 34 -9.72 -16.20 -12.61
C THR A 34 -8.41 -16.96 -12.38
N TYR A 35 -8.36 -18.25 -12.72
CA TYR A 35 -7.25 -19.11 -12.29
C TYR A 35 -5.98 -19.04 -13.14
N ARG A 36 -6.07 -18.64 -14.40
CA ARG A 36 -4.92 -18.48 -15.34
C ARG A 36 -3.94 -19.67 -15.24
N ALA A 37 -2.64 -19.42 -15.04
CA ALA A 37 -1.62 -20.47 -14.95
C ALA A 37 -1.54 -21.17 -13.59
N GLY A 38 -2.42 -20.87 -12.63
CA GLY A 38 -2.49 -21.56 -11.35
C GLY A 38 -1.36 -21.21 -10.37
N LEU A 39 -1.14 -22.10 -9.39
CA LEU A 39 -0.05 -22.02 -8.40
C LEU A 39 0.79 -23.33 -8.39
N PRO A 40 1.34 -23.75 -9.54
CA PRO A 40 1.82 -25.11 -9.71
C PRO A 40 3.13 -25.40 -8.95
N ASN A 41 3.99 -24.41 -8.71
CA ASN A 41 5.25 -24.61 -7.98
C ASN A 41 4.97 -24.81 -6.49
N PHE A 42 4.07 -24.01 -5.93
CA PHE A 42 3.59 -24.09 -4.57
C PHE A 42 2.97 -25.46 -4.29
N PHE A 43 1.99 -25.90 -5.09
CA PHE A 43 1.36 -27.21 -4.89
C PHE A 43 2.34 -28.37 -5.12
N THR A 44 3.28 -28.24 -6.07
CA THR A 44 4.35 -29.23 -6.22
C THR A 44 5.20 -29.36 -4.95
N LYS A 45 5.46 -28.25 -4.23
CA LYS A 45 6.24 -28.25 -2.99
C LYS A 45 5.47 -28.91 -1.84
N ILE A 46 4.18 -28.59 -1.71
CA ILE A 46 3.26 -29.24 -0.77
C ILE A 46 3.18 -30.74 -1.01
N ASN A 47 2.95 -31.18 -2.25
CA ASN A 47 2.80 -32.60 -2.59
C ASN A 47 4.07 -33.41 -2.32
N LYS A 48 5.24 -32.75 -2.25
CA LYS A 48 6.52 -33.36 -1.89
C LYS A 48 6.82 -33.32 -0.39
N GLY A 49 5.90 -32.83 0.44
CA GLY A 49 6.11 -32.71 1.89
C GLY A 49 7.18 -31.69 2.29
N LYS A 50 7.56 -30.75 1.41
CA LYS A 50 8.65 -29.80 1.68
C LYS A 50 8.14 -28.58 2.45
N PRO A 51 8.95 -27.94 3.31
CA PRO A 51 8.56 -26.72 4.02
C PRO A 51 8.15 -25.60 3.05
N VAL A 52 7.08 -24.87 3.36
CA VAL A 52 6.49 -23.85 2.49
C VAL A 52 6.46 -22.50 3.21
N LYS A 53 6.89 -21.44 2.52
CA LYS A 53 6.82 -20.07 3.00
C LYS A 53 5.75 -19.28 2.24
N ILE A 54 4.84 -18.65 2.97
CA ILE A 54 3.74 -17.85 2.40
C ILE A 54 3.89 -16.40 2.85
N ALA A 55 4.06 -15.48 1.91
CA ALA A 55 4.07 -14.06 2.18
C ALA A 55 2.70 -13.42 1.92
N TYR A 56 2.29 -12.56 2.86
CA TYR A 56 1.08 -11.77 2.76
C TYR A 56 1.46 -10.29 2.63
N LEU A 57 1.54 -9.81 1.39
CA LEU A 57 1.89 -8.45 1.05
C LEU A 57 0.60 -7.63 0.84
N GLY A 58 0.30 -6.72 1.77
CA GLY A 58 -0.91 -5.91 1.63
C GLY A 58 -1.06 -4.78 2.64
N GLY A 59 -2.28 -4.25 2.69
CA GLY A 59 -2.68 -3.13 3.54
C GLY A 59 -3.21 -3.52 4.94
N SER A 60 -4.08 -2.68 5.48
CA SER A 60 -4.66 -2.85 6.82
C SER A 60 -5.59 -4.06 6.93
N ILE A 61 -6.32 -4.40 5.86
CA ILE A 61 -7.23 -5.55 5.84
C ILE A 61 -6.43 -6.86 5.94
N THR A 62 -5.31 -6.95 5.24
CA THR A 62 -4.33 -8.05 5.39
C THR A 62 -3.64 -8.04 6.76
N ARG A 63 -3.42 -6.85 7.35
CA ARG A 63 -2.80 -6.68 8.67
C ARG A 63 -3.64 -7.24 9.82
N ALA A 64 -4.96 -7.22 9.69
CA ALA A 64 -5.90 -7.53 10.76
C ALA A 64 -5.54 -8.80 11.56
N ASP A 65 -5.63 -8.69 12.88
CA ASP A 65 -5.55 -9.83 13.78
C ASP A 65 -6.81 -10.68 13.66
N ASN A 66 -6.64 -12.00 13.70
CA ASN A 66 -7.65 -13.00 13.40
C ASN A 66 -8.34 -12.77 12.04
N GLY A 67 -7.68 -12.09 11.10
CA GLY A 67 -8.21 -11.77 9.78
C GLY A 67 -8.01 -12.90 8.75
N TRP A 68 -8.36 -12.62 7.50
CA TRP A 68 -8.31 -13.60 6.40
C TRP A 68 -6.92 -14.24 6.23
N ARG A 69 -5.85 -13.48 6.45
CA ARG A 69 -4.47 -13.97 6.42
C ARG A 69 -4.25 -15.14 7.40
N GLN A 70 -4.52 -14.93 8.69
CA GLN A 70 -4.33 -15.96 9.72
C GLN A 70 -5.28 -17.11 9.50
N GLN A 71 -6.55 -16.83 9.22
CA GLN A 71 -7.55 -17.87 9.00
C GLN A 71 -7.21 -18.77 7.79
N THR A 72 -6.67 -18.20 6.72
CA THR A 72 -6.22 -18.98 5.54
C THR A 72 -4.93 -19.75 5.82
N PHE A 73 -3.98 -19.15 6.54
CA PHE A 73 -2.76 -19.82 6.97
C PHE A 73 -3.07 -21.05 7.84
N ASP A 74 -3.94 -20.89 8.85
CA ASP A 74 -4.39 -21.97 9.72
C ASP A 74 -5.13 -23.06 8.93
N ALA A 75 -5.96 -22.67 7.96
CA ALA A 75 -6.65 -23.62 7.09
C ALA A 75 -5.67 -24.45 6.25
N PHE A 76 -4.60 -23.84 5.73
CA PHE A 76 -3.56 -24.56 4.99
C PHE A 76 -2.79 -25.53 5.88
N GLN A 77 -2.44 -25.12 7.11
CA GLN A 77 -1.77 -26.01 8.06
C GLN A 77 -2.66 -27.22 8.42
N LYS A 78 -3.95 -26.99 8.69
CA LYS A 78 -4.91 -28.06 8.97
C LYS A 78 -5.11 -29.00 7.79
N GLN A 79 -5.11 -28.45 6.57
CA GLN A 79 -5.30 -29.24 5.35
C GLN A 79 -4.08 -30.09 4.99
N TYR A 80 -2.88 -29.64 5.36
CA TYR A 80 -1.61 -30.30 5.04
C TYR A 80 -0.75 -30.49 6.30
N PRO A 81 -1.17 -31.34 7.25
CA PRO A 81 -0.53 -31.48 8.56
C PRO A 81 0.91 -31.99 8.49
N ASN A 82 1.29 -32.65 7.38
CA ASN A 82 2.65 -33.17 7.16
C ASN A 82 3.59 -32.15 6.50
N VAL A 83 3.12 -30.93 6.23
CA VAL A 83 3.92 -29.85 5.62
C VAL A 83 4.16 -28.76 6.66
N ARG A 84 5.42 -28.37 6.86
CA ARG A 84 5.75 -27.20 7.68
C ARG A 84 5.47 -25.92 6.90
N PHE A 85 4.57 -25.09 7.42
CA PHE A 85 4.33 -23.74 6.90
C PHE A 85 5.03 -22.68 7.73
N GLU A 86 5.53 -21.64 7.07
CA GLU A 86 6.08 -20.43 7.68
C GLU A 86 5.38 -19.21 7.06
N GLU A 87 4.89 -18.34 7.93
CA GLU A 87 4.21 -17.11 7.53
C GLU A 87 5.22 -15.95 7.44
N ILE A 88 5.16 -15.19 6.34
CA ILE A 88 5.89 -13.93 6.18
C ILE A 88 4.87 -12.80 6.19
N MET A 89 4.81 -12.11 7.34
CA MET A 89 3.86 -11.03 7.55
C MET A 89 4.39 -9.71 6.99
N ALA A 90 4.01 -9.41 5.74
CA ALA A 90 4.47 -8.23 5.01
C ALA A 90 3.37 -7.18 4.82
N ALA A 91 2.39 -7.10 5.72
CA ALA A 91 1.27 -6.15 5.61
C ALA A 91 1.42 -4.92 6.51
N ILE A 92 1.13 -3.74 5.94
CA ILE A 92 1.21 -2.45 6.65
C ILE A 92 -0.03 -1.61 6.34
N GLY A 93 -0.74 -1.22 7.40
CA GLY A 93 -1.97 -0.44 7.31
C GLY A 93 -1.79 0.90 6.59
N GLY A 94 -2.78 1.27 5.77
CA GLY A 94 -2.80 2.54 5.05
C GLY A 94 -1.78 2.67 3.91
N THR A 95 -1.22 1.56 3.42
CA THR A 95 -0.21 1.57 2.34
C THR A 95 -0.70 0.91 1.06
N GLY A 96 -0.33 1.47 -0.09
CA GLY A 96 -0.70 0.96 -1.41
C GLY A 96 0.40 0.15 -2.10
N SER A 97 0.14 -0.27 -3.34
CA SER A 97 1.07 -1.12 -4.10
C SER A 97 2.37 -0.43 -4.48
N ASP A 98 2.37 0.91 -4.59
CA ASP A 98 3.55 1.73 -4.80
C ASP A 98 4.58 1.51 -3.68
N PHE A 99 4.20 1.73 -2.43
CA PHE A 99 5.07 1.44 -1.29
C PHE A 99 5.40 -0.05 -1.20
N GLY A 100 4.44 -0.93 -1.51
CA GLY A 100 4.65 -2.36 -1.62
C GLY A 100 5.81 -2.73 -2.56
N ALA A 101 5.90 -2.09 -3.73
CA ALA A 101 6.98 -2.30 -4.70
C ALA A 101 8.35 -1.83 -4.18
N TYR A 102 8.42 -0.69 -3.49
CA TYR A 102 9.68 -0.17 -2.96
C TYR A 102 10.26 -1.01 -1.82
N ARG A 103 9.41 -1.56 -0.94
CA ARG A 103 9.84 -2.33 0.23
C ARG A 103 9.92 -3.84 0.00
N LEU A 104 9.65 -4.29 -1.22
CA LEU A 104 9.44 -5.71 -1.52
C LEU A 104 10.65 -6.57 -1.15
N GLU A 105 11.85 -6.13 -1.52
CA GLU A 105 13.10 -6.81 -1.15
C GLU A 105 13.20 -7.04 0.36
N ALA A 106 13.06 -5.94 1.12
CA ALA A 106 13.24 -5.94 2.56
C ALA A 106 12.13 -6.67 3.31
N HIS A 107 10.89 -6.70 2.82
CA HIS A 107 9.76 -7.26 3.59
C HIS A 107 9.29 -8.63 3.08
N VAL A 108 9.74 -9.03 1.88
CA VAL A 108 9.26 -10.26 1.22
C VAL A 108 10.42 -11.06 0.65
N LEU A 109 11.21 -10.51 -0.28
CA LEU A 109 12.14 -11.31 -1.08
C LEU A 109 13.31 -11.88 -0.27
N GLN A 110 13.81 -11.14 0.73
CA GLN A 110 14.86 -11.62 1.62
C GLN A 110 14.49 -12.91 2.38
N HIS A 111 13.20 -13.23 2.49
CA HIS A 111 12.70 -14.43 3.16
C HIS A 111 12.49 -15.62 2.22
N ALA A 112 12.71 -15.43 0.90
CA ALA A 112 12.53 -16.42 -0.16
C ALA A 112 11.17 -17.15 -0.14
N PRO A 113 10.04 -16.44 -0.30
CA PRO A 113 8.71 -17.03 -0.25
C PRO A 113 8.46 -18.00 -1.42
N ASP A 114 7.63 -19.02 -1.18
CA ASP A 114 7.15 -19.93 -2.23
C ASP A 114 5.84 -19.42 -2.87
N LEU A 115 5.04 -18.69 -2.10
CA LEU A 115 3.80 -18.05 -2.53
C LEU A 115 3.73 -16.63 -1.96
N VAL A 116 3.33 -15.67 -2.79
CA VAL A 116 3.01 -14.30 -2.36
C VAL A 116 1.56 -13.99 -2.69
N PHE A 117 0.76 -13.75 -1.65
CA PHE A 117 -0.53 -13.07 -1.82
C PHE A 117 -0.29 -11.56 -1.86
N VAL A 118 -0.85 -10.90 -2.87
CA VAL A 118 -0.76 -9.43 -3.04
C VAL A 118 -2.15 -8.81 -2.95
N GLU A 119 -2.35 -7.92 -1.99
CA GLU A 119 -3.65 -7.33 -1.64
C GLU A 119 -3.53 -5.80 -1.49
N PHE A 120 -3.86 -5.05 -2.54
CA PHE A 120 -3.82 -3.58 -2.52
C PHE A 120 -5.03 -2.90 -3.17
N ALA A 121 -6.03 -3.65 -3.66
CA ALA A 121 -7.12 -3.08 -4.46
C ALA A 121 -7.89 -1.97 -3.72
N VAL A 122 -8.12 -2.13 -2.42
CA VAL A 122 -8.74 -1.09 -1.59
C VAL A 122 -7.79 0.07 -1.31
N ASN A 123 -6.50 -0.20 -1.04
CA ASN A 123 -5.51 0.83 -0.73
C ASN A 123 -5.14 1.70 -1.94
N ASP A 124 -5.24 1.16 -3.15
CA ASP A 124 -5.00 1.89 -4.38
C ASP A 124 -6.27 2.55 -4.94
N ASN A 125 -7.37 2.53 -4.19
CA ASN A 125 -8.59 3.21 -4.59
C ASN A 125 -8.35 4.71 -4.79
N GLY A 126 -8.76 5.25 -5.94
CA GLY A 126 -8.53 6.64 -6.33
C GLY A 126 -7.20 6.89 -7.05
N LYS A 127 -6.30 5.90 -7.15
CA LYS A 127 -5.10 6.00 -7.99
C LYS A 127 -5.46 5.79 -9.46
N MET A 128 -4.65 6.38 -10.34
CA MET A 128 -4.79 6.17 -11.78
C MET A 128 -4.41 4.73 -12.14
N ALA A 129 -5.11 4.13 -13.10
CA ALA A 129 -4.84 2.76 -13.55
C ALA A 129 -3.35 2.55 -13.91
N GLN A 130 -2.73 3.51 -14.57
CA GLN A 130 -1.32 3.46 -14.95
C GLN A 130 -0.38 3.32 -13.74
N GLN A 131 -0.65 4.03 -12.63
CA GLN A 131 0.16 3.97 -11.42
C GLN A 131 0.03 2.61 -10.72
N VAL A 132 -1.19 2.07 -10.69
CA VAL A 132 -1.45 0.73 -10.14
C VAL A 132 -0.77 -0.34 -11.00
N LYS A 133 -0.89 -0.26 -12.33
CA LYS A 133 -0.20 -1.18 -13.25
C LYS A 133 1.32 -1.13 -13.05
N ALA A 134 1.92 0.07 -13.02
CA ALA A 134 3.36 0.24 -12.83
C ALA A 134 3.86 -0.40 -11.51
N SER A 135 3.12 -0.21 -10.43
CA SER A 135 3.48 -0.73 -9.11
C SER A 135 3.30 -2.24 -9.02
N MET A 136 2.16 -2.76 -9.45
CA MET A 136 1.83 -4.19 -9.42
C MET A 136 2.72 -5.00 -10.37
N GLU A 137 2.98 -4.48 -11.56
CA GLU A 137 3.96 -5.08 -12.47
C GLU A 137 5.38 -5.06 -11.86
N GLY A 138 5.77 -3.97 -11.22
CA GLY A 138 7.03 -3.88 -10.50
C GLY A 138 7.17 -5.00 -9.45
N ILE A 139 6.13 -5.24 -8.65
CA ILE A 139 6.07 -6.34 -7.67
C ILE A 139 6.28 -7.70 -8.34
N VAL A 140 5.51 -8.01 -9.39
CA VAL A 140 5.62 -9.29 -10.11
C VAL A 140 7.02 -9.50 -10.66
N ARG A 141 7.56 -8.48 -11.33
CA ARG A 141 8.84 -8.56 -12.01
C ARG A 141 10.00 -8.69 -11.03
N GLN A 142 9.95 -7.99 -9.90
CA GLN A 142 10.92 -8.15 -8.82
C GLN A 142 10.88 -9.57 -8.23
N ILE A 143 9.69 -10.11 -7.90
CA ILE A 143 9.54 -11.47 -7.37
C ILE A 143 10.14 -12.49 -8.33
N TRP A 144 9.78 -12.45 -9.61
CA TRP A 144 10.23 -13.46 -10.59
C TRP A 144 11.68 -13.26 -11.05
N ARG A 145 12.24 -12.06 -10.95
CA ARG A 145 13.68 -11.85 -11.12
C ARG A 145 14.47 -12.48 -9.98
N HIS A 146 14.02 -12.28 -8.74
CA HIS A 146 14.69 -12.80 -7.55
C HIS A 146 14.53 -14.32 -7.44
N THR A 147 13.28 -14.80 -7.49
CA THR A 147 12.93 -16.22 -7.39
C THR A 147 11.92 -16.61 -8.48
N PRO A 148 12.39 -17.09 -9.66
CA PRO A 148 11.51 -17.45 -10.78
C PRO A 148 10.50 -18.57 -10.48
N LYS A 149 10.58 -19.26 -9.33
CA LYS A 149 9.65 -20.32 -8.93
C LYS A 149 8.61 -19.89 -7.89
N THR A 150 8.68 -18.66 -7.40
CA THR A 150 7.67 -18.14 -6.46
C THR A 150 6.37 -17.92 -7.20
N ASP A 151 5.31 -18.58 -6.75
CA ASP A 151 3.96 -18.34 -7.27
C ASP A 151 3.37 -17.08 -6.65
N ILE A 152 2.48 -16.43 -7.39
CA ILE A 152 1.85 -15.17 -7.00
C ILE A 152 0.33 -15.34 -7.13
N CYS A 153 -0.44 -14.79 -6.21
CA CYS A 153 -1.90 -14.68 -6.33
C CYS A 153 -2.32 -13.27 -5.94
N PHE A 154 -3.04 -12.56 -6.81
CA PHE A 154 -3.65 -11.29 -6.40
C PHE A 154 -4.99 -11.57 -5.75
N VAL A 155 -5.24 -10.94 -4.61
CA VAL A 155 -6.49 -11.08 -3.88
C VAL A 155 -7.15 -9.72 -3.71
N TYR A 156 -8.46 -9.67 -3.88
CA TYR A 156 -9.22 -8.41 -3.84
C TYR A 156 -10.18 -8.40 -2.67
N THR A 157 -9.97 -7.41 -1.80
CA THR A 157 -10.86 -7.03 -0.70
C THR A 157 -11.87 -5.98 -1.17
N PHE A 158 -12.79 -5.61 -0.30
CA PHE A 158 -13.89 -4.70 -0.62
C PHE A 158 -14.02 -3.59 0.42
N GLN A 159 -14.42 -2.41 -0.02
CA GLN A 159 -14.89 -1.31 0.82
C GLN A 159 -16.21 -0.73 0.28
N LYS A 160 -17.04 -0.18 1.18
CA LYS A 160 -18.40 0.30 0.92
C LYS A 160 -18.50 1.23 -0.29
N VAL A 161 -17.55 2.16 -0.46
CA VAL A 161 -17.57 3.14 -1.57
C VAL A 161 -17.49 2.48 -2.96
N GLN A 162 -17.09 1.21 -3.04
CA GLN A 162 -17.00 0.45 -4.28
C GLN A 162 -18.30 -0.30 -4.60
N LEU A 163 -19.27 -0.37 -3.68
CA LEU A 163 -20.50 -1.15 -3.85
C LEU A 163 -21.26 -0.84 -5.15
N PRO A 164 -21.42 0.44 -5.57
CA PRO A 164 -22.13 0.76 -6.81
C PRO A 164 -21.46 0.22 -8.09
N LEU A 165 -20.16 -0.09 -8.05
CA LEU A 165 -19.45 -0.71 -9.17
C LEU A 165 -19.72 -2.21 -9.23
N TYR A 166 -19.72 -2.86 -8.06
CA TYR A 166 -20.03 -4.28 -7.96
C TYR A 166 -21.50 -4.59 -8.27
N GLU A 167 -22.43 -3.70 -7.93
CA GLU A 167 -23.85 -3.78 -8.39
C GLU A 167 -23.95 -3.84 -9.92
N LYS A 168 -23.06 -3.14 -10.63
CA LYS A 168 -22.96 -3.15 -12.09
C LYS A 168 -22.11 -4.31 -12.62
N GLY A 169 -21.68 -5.24 -11.77
CA GLY A 169 -20.81 -6.36 -12.12
C GLY A 169 -19.41 -5.93 -12.55
N ARG A 170 -18.89 -4.80 -12.05
CA ARG A 170 -17.60 -4.23 -12.43
C ARG A 170 -16.65 -4.12 -11.24
N PHE A 171 -15.38 -4.39 -11.50
CA PHE A 171 -14.31 -4.08 -10.56
C PHE A 171 -14.04 -2.56 -10.49
N PRO A 172 -13.55 -2.04 -9.35
CA PRO A 172 -12.97 -0.71 -9.30
C PRO A 172 -11.75 -0.57 -10.22
N VAL A 173 -11.33 0.67 -10.48
CA VAL A 173 -10.15 1.00 -11.29
C VAL A 173 -8.91 0.23 -10.84
N SER A 174 -8.66 0.19 -9.52
CA SER A 174 -7.51 -0.49 -8.94
C SER A 174 -7.50 -1.98 -9.25
N ALA A 175 -8.59 -2.70 -8.96
CA ALA A 175 -8.70 -4.13 -9.27
C ALA A 175 -8.69 -4.40 -10.79
N SER A 176 -9.29 -3.52 -11.61
CA SER A 176 -9.23 -3.64 -13.08
C SER A 176 -7.81 -3.50 -13.62
N ALA A 177 -7.02 -2.57 -13.08
CA ALA A 177 -5.61 -2.41 -13.40
C ALA A 177 -4.78 -3.64 -12.96
N MET A 178 -5.08 -4.20 -11.78
CA MET A 178 -4.46 -5.44 -11.31
C MET A 178 -4.80 -6.63 -12.19
N GLU A 179 -6.03 -6.75 -12.68
CA GLU A 179 -6.46 -7.79 -13.63
C GLU A 179 -5.69 -7.69 -14.96
N ALA A 180 -5.41 -6.48 -15.45
CA ALA A 180 -4.60 -6.30 -16.66
C ALA A 180 -3.15 -6.82 -16.47
N VAL A 181 -2.54 -6.55 -15.32
CA VAL A 181 -1.22 -7.09 -14.96
C VAL A 181 -1.29 -8.61 -14.80
N ALA A 182 -2.33 -9.11 -14.11
CA ALA A 182 -2.51 -10.53 -13.87
C ALA A 182 -2.70 -11.30 -15.19
N GLU A 183 -3.45 -10.75 -16.14
CA GLU A 183 -3.62 -11.31 -17.48
C GLU A 183 -2.29 -11.36 -18.23
N HIS A 184 -1.55 -10.25 -18.25
CA HIS A 184 -0.26 -10.19 -18.93
C HIS A 184 0.72 -11.26 -18.39
N TYR A 185 0.76 -11.47 -17.08
CA TYR A 185 1.66 -12.44 -16.44
C TYR A 185 1.03 -13.81 -16.17
N GLN A 186 -0.24 -14.04 -16.51
CA GLN A 186 -0.98 -15.27 -16.23
C GLN A 186 -1.08 -15.64 -14.73
N ILE A 187 -1.21 -14.62 -13.87
CA ILE A 187 -1.31 -14.75 -12.41
C ILE A 187 -2.77 -15.04 -12.00
N PRO A 188 -3.03 -16.05 -11.15
CA PRO A 188 -4.37 -16.28 -10.61
C PRO A 188 -4.83 -15.11 -9.74
N THR A 189 -6.13 -14.83 -9.80
CA THR A 189 -6.75 -13.79 -8.98
C THR A 189 -8.01 -14.29 -8.29
N VAL A 190 -8.25 -13.82 -7.07
CA VAL A 190 -9.42 -14.16 -6.25
C VAL A 190 -10.02 -12.91 -5.63
N CYS A 191 -11.25 -12.57 -5.99
CA CYS A 191 -12.01 -11.51 -5.34
C CYS A 191 -12.70 -12.05 -4.08
N MET A 192 -11.95 -12.08 -2.96
CA MET A 192 -12.45 -12.45 -1.63
C MET A 192 -13.68 -11.61 -1.21
N GLY A 193 -13.74 -10.36 -1.68
CA GLY A 193 -14.86 -9.44 -1.46
C GLY A 193 -16.21 -9.90 -1.99
N LEU A 194 -16.23 -10.68 -3.09
CA LEU A 194 -17.44 -10.84 -3.90
C LEU A 194 -18.57 -11.58 -3.19
N PRO A 195 -18.31 -12.66 -2.42
CA PRO A 195 -19.37 -13.32 -1.67
C PRO A 195 -19.98 -12.44 -0.57
N ALA A 196 -19.16 -11.64 0.13
CA ALA A 196 -19.68 -10.68 1.11
C ALA A 196 -20.56 -9.62 0.45
N ILE A 197 -20.16 -9.12 -0.72
CA ILE A 197 -20.95 -8.17 -1.50
C ILE A 197 -22.31 -8.77 -1.91
N ARG A 198 -22.35 -10.04 -2.35
CA ARG A 198 -23.62 -10.72 -2.66
C ARG A 198 -24.54 -10.77 -1.45
N LEU A 199 -24.02 -11.14 -0.28
CA LEU A 199 -24.79 -11.15 0.97
C LEU A 199 -25.31 -9.76 1.32
N ILE A 200 -24.54 -8.71 1.07
CA ILE A 200 -24.97 -7.31 1.27
C ILE A 200 -26.12 -6.95 0.34
N LEU A 201 -25.99 -7.26 -0.97
CA LEU A 201 -27.02 -6.94 -1.97
C LEU A 201 -28.32 -7.74 -1.75
N GLU A 202 -28.22 -8.94 -1.18
CA GLU A 202 -29.37 -9.76 -0.78
C GLU A 202 -30.00 -9.34 0.54
N GLY A 203 -29.48 -8.30 1.22
CA GLY A 203 -29.97 -7.87 2.53
C GLY A 203 -29.62 -8.81 3.69
N LYS A 204 -28.74 -9.80 3.46
CA LYS A 204 -28.31 -10.80 4.46
C LYS A 204 -27.10 -10.34 5.27
N MET A 205 -26.43 -9.27 4.86
CA MET A 205 -25.28 -8.69 5.56
C MET A 205 -25.35 -7.16 5.57
N ILE A 206 -25.14 -6.56 6.74
CA ILE A 206 -25.05 -5.10 6.86
C ILE A 206 -23.65 -4.65 6.46
N VAL A 207 -23.53 -3.77 5.46
CA VAL A 207 -22.23 -3.30 4.96
C VAL A 207 -21.44 -2.51 6.01
N GLN A 208 -22.13 -1.72 6.84
CA GLN A 208 -21.51 -0.84 7.81
C GLN A 208 -22.39 -0.68 9.06
N GLY A 209 -21.84 -0.97 10.23
CA GLY A 209 -22.52 -0.77 11.51
C GLY A 209 -21.77 -1.44 12.67
N LYS A 210 -22.21 -1.23 13.90
CA LYS A 210 -21.69 -1.97 15.05
C LYS A 210 -22.45 -3.27 15.18
N VAL A 211 -21.76 -4.38 15.44
CA VAL A 211 -22.39 -5.71 15.61
C VAL A 211 -23.54 -5.69 16.61
N LYS A 212 -23.38 -4.97 17.73
CA LYS A 212 -24.40 -4.86 18.79
C LYS A 212 -25.73 -4.24 18.32
N ASP A 213 -25.72 -3.45 17.24
CA ASP A 213 -26.90 -2.79 16.72
C ASP A 213 -27.69 -3.73 15.77
N PHE A 214 -27.12 -4.89 15.43
CA PHE A 214 -27.68 -5.89 14.51
C PHE A 214 -27.47 -7.32 15.04
N PRO A 215 -28.11 -7.71 16.16
CA PRO A 215 -27.86 -9.00 16.81
C PRO A 215 -28.19 -10.22 15.94
N ASP A 216 -29.18 -10.09 15.05
CA ASP A 216 -29.69 -11.18 14.20
C ASP A 216 -29.15 -11.12 12.76
N THR A 217 -28.21 -10.23 12.47
CA THR A 217 -27.68 -10.04 11.10
C THR A 217 -26.17 -9.88 11.13
N ILE A 218 -25.49 -10.58 10.23
CA ILE A 218 -24.04 -10.44 10.09
C ILE A 218 -23.69 -9.02 9.63
N VAL A 219 -22.72 -8.41 10.29
CA VAL A 219 -22.22 -7.08 9.92
C VAL A 219 -20.84 -7.23 9.30
N PHE A 220 -20.63 -6.62 8.14
CA PHE A 220 -19.37 -6.67 7.41
C PHE A 220 -18.26 -5.93 8.16
N SER A 221 -18.46 -4.65 8.46
CA SER A 221 -17.46 -3.75 9.07
C SER A 221 -18.12 -2.63 9.88
N GLU A 222 -17.37 -1.99 10.78
CA GLU A 222 -17.85 -0.79 11.49
C GLU A 222 -17.79 0.48 10.62
N ASP A 223 -16.74 0.59 9.82
CA ASP A 223 -16.35 1.81 9.10
C ASP A 223 -16.56 1.74 7.59
N GLY A 224 -17.07 0.61 7.08
CA GLY A 224 -17.24 0.35 5.65
C GLY A 224 -15.97 -0.12 4.97
N VAL A 225 -14.85 -0.35 5.68
CA VAL A 225 -13.54 -0.66 5.10
C VAL A 225 -12.92 -1.90 5.76
N HIS A 226 -12.82 -1.93 7.09
CA HIS A 226 -12.12 -2.98 7.84
C HIS A 226 -13.10 -4.04 8.33
N PRO A 227 -13.16 -5.24 7.71
CA PRO A 227 -14.18 -6.20 8.06
C PRO A 227 -13.94 -6.83 9.43
N TYR A 228 -15.01 -7.19 10.13
CA TYR A 228 -14.90 -7.88 11.42
C TYR A 228 -14.31 -9.29 11.25
N PRO A 229 -13.47 -9.75 12.19
CA PRO A 229 -12.83 -11.07 12.13
C PRO A 229 -13.80 -12.25 11.95
N GLN A 230 -14.93 -12.22 12.67
CA GLN A 230 -15.90 -13.33 12.73
C GLN A 230 -16.87 -13.37 11.54
N THR A 231 -16.96 -12.29 10.75
CA THR A 231 -17.93 -12.16 9.65
C THR A 231 -17.22 -11.86 8.33
N GLY A 232 -16.90 -10.60 8.02
CA GLY A 232 -16.35 -10.21 6.72
C GLY A 232 -14.99 -10.82 6.43
N GLN A 233 -14.08 -10.85 7.40
CA GLN A 233 -12.77 -11.51 7.27
C GLN A 233 -12.90 -13.02 7.09
N LYS A 234 -13.88 -13.62 7.79
CA LYS A 234 -14.20 -15.05 7.65
C LYS A 234 -14.69 -15.39 6.24
N VAL A 235 -15.59 -14.59 5.69
CA VAL A 235 -16.04 -14.75 4.30
C VAL A 235 -14.86 -14.66 3.33
N TYR A 236 -13.91 -13.76 3.57
CA TYR A 236 -12.70 -13.66 2.74
C TYR A 236 -11.85 -14.92 2.80
N ALA A 237 -11.61 -15.42 4.02
CA ALA A 237 -10.82 -16.63 4.24
C ALA A 237 -11.43 -17.85 3.57
N GLU A 238 -12.73 -18.08 3.76
CA GLU A 238 -13.47 -19.21 3.18
C GLU A 238 -13.47 -19.15 1.65
N THR A 239 -13.63 -17.95 1.08
CA THR A 239 -13.57 -17.73 -0.36
C THR A 239 -12.20 -18.07 -0.92
N LEU A 240 -11.12 -17.62 -0.25
CA LEU A 240 -9.77 -17.93 -0.70
C LEU A 240 -9.48 -19.43 -0.59
N VAL A 241 -9.80 -20.09 0.53
CA VAL A 241 -9.60 -21.55 0.71
C VAL A 241 -10.36 -22.35 -0.35
N LYS A 242 -11.61 -21.99 -0.65
CA LYS A 242 -12.41 -22.61 -1.72
C LYS A 242 -11.68 -22.54 -3.07
N HIS A 243 -11.23 -21.36 -3.47
CA HIS A 243 -10.56 -21.17 -4.76
C HIS A 243 -9.15 -21.76 -4.79
N PHE A 244 -8.46 -21.75 -3.66
CA PHE A 244 -7.18 -22.41 -3.50
C PHE A 244 -7.27 -23.92 -3.76
N ASN A 245 -8.36 -24.56 -3.30
CA ASN A 245 -8.60 -25.96 -3.58
C ASN A 245 -8.78 -26.26 -5.06
N ALA A 246 -9.43 -25.36 -5.81
CA ALA A 246 -9.59 -25.49 -7.25
C ALA A 246 -8.29 -25.28 -8.03
N LEU A 247 -7.35 -24.48 -7.49
CA LEU A 247 -6.05 -24.21 -8.13
C LEU A 247 -5.07 -25.39 -8.07
N LYS A 248 -5.32 -26.43 -7.26
CA LYS A 248 -4.41 -27.57 -7.02
C LYS A 248 -3.94 -28.28 -8.28
N THR A 249 -4.80 -28.37 -9.28
CA THR A 249 -4.58 -29.14 -10.52
C THR A 249 -4.31 -28.25 -11.74
N ILE A 250 -4.20 -26.93 -11.54
CA ILE A 250 -4.07 -25.96 -12.62
C ILE A 250 -2.61 -25.57 -12.82
N GLY A 251 -2.19 -25.57 -14.09
CA GLY A 251 -0.86 -25.15 -14.51
C GLY A 251 0.19 -26.25 -14.47
N LYS A 252 1.41 -25.88 -14.85
CA LYS A 252 2.58 -26.77 -14.88
C LYS A 252 3.72 -26.12 -14.12
N SER A 253 4.37 -26.89 -13.23
CA SER A 253 5.47 -26.35 -12.43
C SER A 253 6.68 -26.06 -13.31
N GLY A 254 7.42 -25.01 -12.93
CA GLY A 254 8.46 -24.44 -13.78
C GLY A 254 8.84 -23.04 -13.34
N LYS A 255 9.87 -22.48 -14.00
CA LYS A 255 10.20 -21.07 -13.82
C LYS A 255 9.15 -20.22 -14.53
N HIS A 256 8.65 -19.19 -13.86
CA HIS A 256 7.86 -18.13 -14.45
C HIS A 256 8.73 -17.29 -15.38
N ALA A 257 8.19 -16.95 -16.54
CA ALA A 257 8.90 -16.16 -17.54
C ALA A 257 8.63 -14.67 -17.37
N LEU A 258 9.69 -13.88 -17.28
CA LEU A 258 9.59 -12.42 -17.39
C LEU A 258 9.34 -12.04 -18.85
N LYS A 259 8.08 -11.79 -19.18
CA LYS A 259 7.69 -11.23 -20.48
C LYS A 259 8.24 -9.81 -20.65
N LYS A 260 8.13 -9.26 -21.86
CA LYS A 260 8.29 -7.82 -22.08
C LYS A 260 7.39 -7.07 -21.12
N ALA A 261 7.89 -6.01 -20.50
CA ALA A 261 7.08 -5.21 -19.58
C ALA A 261 5.82 -4.68 -20.27
N LEU A 262 4.68 -4.77 -19.58
CA LEU A 262 3.40 -4.18 -19.95
C LEU A 262 3.50 -2.66 -19.91
N ILE A 263 4.12 -2.13 -18.85
CA ILE A 263 4.38 -0.71 -18.64
C ILE A 263 5.90 -0.48 -18.67
N PRO A 264 6.42 0.36 -19.59
CA PRO A 264 7.85 0.67 -19.63
C PRO A 264 8.38 1.30 -18.33
N GLU A 265 7.57 2.15 -17.68
CA GLU A 265 7.89 2.86 -16.44
C GLU A 265 7.37 2.11 -15.19
N ASN A 266 7.46 0.77 -15.19
CA ASN A 266 7.07 -0.03 -14.03
C ASN A 266 8.11 0.07 -12.90
N LEU A 267 7.72 -0.32 -11.68
CA LEU A 267 8.57 -0.26 -10.50
C LEU A 267 9.47 -1.50 -10.31
N GLU A 268 9.94 -2.15 -11.38
CA GLU A 268 10.81 -3.35 -11.25
C GLU A 268 12.20 -3.06 -10.66
N LYS A 269 12.60 -1.78 -10.64
CA LYS A 269 13.87 -1.30 -10.09
C LYS A 269 13.70 -0.56 -8.76
N ALA A 270 12.47 -0.42 -8.28
CA ALA A 270 12.17 0.22 -7.01
C ALA A 270 12.84 -0.53 -5.85
N THR A 271 13.35 0.23 -4.90
CA THR A 271 14.06 -0.29 -3.74
C THR A 271 13.93 0.65 -2.53
N LEU A 272 14.10 0.08 -1.35
CA LEU A 272 14.21 0.81 -0.09
C LEU A 272 15.68 0.84 0.31
N VAL A 273 16.22 2.05 0.50
CA VAL A 273 17.60 2.28 0.94
C VAL A 273 17.60 2.85 2.35
N PRO A 274 18.04 2.08 3.37
CA PRO A 274 18.17 2.57 4.74
C PRO A 274 19.05 3.82 4.85
N VAL A 275 18.69 4.74 5.75
CA VAL A 275 19.46 5.98 6.00
C VAL A 275 20.91 5.72 6.36
N GLU A 276 21.19 4.58 7.00
CA GLU A 276 22.55 4.13 7.31
C GLU A 276 23.46 4.12 6.08
N LYS A 277 22.92 3.73 4.92
CA LYS A 277 23.65 3.62 3.64
C LYS A 277 23.76 4.94 2.87
N LEU A 278 23.16 6.01 3.37
CA LEU A 278 23.17 7.33 2.73
C LEU A 278 24.33 8.18 3.23
N GLU A 279 24.79 9.07 2.36
CA GLU A 279 25.64 10.20 2.76
C GLU A 279 24.82 11.13 3.67
N LYS A 280 25.37 11.45 4.84
CA LYS A 280 24.71 12.30 5.85
C LYS A 280 25.74 13.06 6.67
N SER A 281 25.34 14.21 7.21
CA SER A 281 26.14 14.95 8.19
C SER A 281 26.30 14.18 9.50
N ALA A 282 27.16 14.63 10.42
CA ALA A 282 27.48 13.87 11.63
C ALA A 282 26.40 13.89 12.73
N GLY A 283 25.48 14.86 12.72
CA GLY A 283 24.56 15.12 13.83
C GLY A 283 23.29 14.26 13.88
N TRP A 284 23.26 13.10 13.22
CA TRP A 284 22.11 12.19 13.25
C TRP A 284 22.30 11.10 14.31
N THR A 285 21.29 10.91 15.17
CA THR A 285 21.31 9.88 16.21
C THR A 285 20.29 8.78 15.94
N ILE A 286 20.64 7.52 16.21
CA ILE A 286 19.68 6.42 16.13
C ILE A 286 18.75 6.49 17.34
N VAL A 287 17.44 6.33 17.11
CA VAL A 287 16.42 6.37 18.16
C VAL A 287 15.43 5.21 18.02
N ASP A 288 15.22 4.50 19.12
CA ASP A 288 14.24 3.41 19.17
C ASP A 288 12.93 3.83 19.87
N SER A 289 12.94 4.95 20.62
CA SER A 289 11.79 5.39 21.43
C SER A 289 10.52 5.68 20.64
N VAL A 290 10.63 5.91 19.32
CA VAL A 290 9.51 6.17 18.41
C VAL A 290 9.04 4.90 17.67
N VAL A 291 9.73 3.77 17.86
CA VAL A 291 9.48 2.49 17.16
C VAL A 291 9.24 1.33 18.13
N THR A 292 9.95 1.26 19.26
CA THR A 292 9.87 0.15 20.22
C THR A 292 8.44 -0.11 20.69
N GLY A 293 8.06 -1.39 20.68
CA GLY A 293 6.71 -1.84 21.07
C GLY A 293 5.62 -1.51 20.06
N LYS A 294 5.94 -0.93 18.90
CA LYS A 294 4.96 -0.66 17.84
C LYS A 294 4.78 -1.88 16.94
N PRO A 295 3.55 -2.15 16.45
CA PRO A 295 3.31 -3.29 15.56
C PRO A 295 4.15 -3.26 14.26
N PHE A 296 4.56 -2.08 13.78
CA PHE A 296 5.37 -1.94 12.58
C PHE A 296 6.89 -2.00 12.82
N ALA A 297 7.34 -2.19 14.07
CA ALA A 297 8.75 -2.06 14.42
C ALA A 297 9.67 -2.99 13.60
N SER A 298 9.27 -4.24 13.40
CA SER A 298 10.02 -5.22 12.62
C SER A 298 10.07 -4.93 11.11
N LEU A 299 9.26 -3.96 10.64
CA LEU A 299 9.17 -3.55 9.25
C LEU A 299 9.88 -2.19 9.01
N MET A 300 10.63 -1.71 10.00
CA MET A 300 11.41 -0.49 9.91
C MET A 300 12.90 -0.81 9.98
N PRO A 301 13.74 -0.22 9.10
CA PRO A 301 15.16 -0.13 9.35
C PRO A 301 15.44 0.77 10.58
N PRO A 302 16.69 0.82 11.09
CA PRO A 302 17.06 1.75 12.15
C PRO A 302 16.62 3.18 11.83
N VAL A 303 15.93 3.81 12.78
CA VAL A 303 15.40 5.16 12.63
C VAL A 303 16.40 6.16 13.21
N TYR A 304 16.74 7.17 12.41
CA TYR A 304 17.58 8.28 12.82
C TYR A 304 16.74 9.47 13.26
N ALA A 305 17.32 10.41 13.99
CA ALA A 305 16.67 11.62 14.44
C ALA A 305 17.59 12.84 14.33
N SER A 306 17.01 13.97 13.93
CA SER A 306 17.59 15.30 14.09
C SER A 306 16.49 16.36 14.17
N ALA A 307 16.72 17.40 14.96
CA ALA A 307 15.95 18.64 14.95
C ALA A 307 16.78 19.85 14.49
N ASP A 308 18.06 19.62 14.18
CA ASP A 308 19.01 20.65 13.76
C ASP A 308 18.90 20.87 12.25
N THR A 309 18.56 22.11 11.88
CA THR A 309 18.31 22.54 10.50
C THR A 309 19.59 22.59 9.65
N SER A 310 20.77 22.51 10.27
CA SER A 310 22.05 22.40 9.56
C SER A 310 22.34 20.96 9.09
N GLN A 311 21.72 19.95 9.71
CA GLN A 311 21.94 18.55 9.38
C GLN A 311 21.23 18.15 8.08
N TYR A 312 21.86 17.28 7.30
CA TYR A 312 21.32 16.82 6.01
C TYR A 312 21.49 15.33 5.77
N LEU A 313 20.60 14.80 4.93
CA LEU A 313 20.77 13.55 4.20
C LEU A 313 20.93 13.87 2.71
N LYS A 314 21.83 13.18 2.03
CA LYS A 314 22.03 13.27 0.59
C LYS A 314 21.76 11.93 -0.08
N VAL A 315 20.95 11.98 -1.14
CA VAL A 315 20.47 10.81 -1.88
C VAL A 315 20.84 10.99 -3.33
N SER A 316 21.52 10.01 -3.91
CA SER A 316 21.71 9.90 -5.36
C SER A 316 20.88 8.74 -5.87
N PHE A 317 20.06 8.98 -6.89
CA PHE A 317 19.19 7.94 -7.44
C PHE A 317 18.97 8.14 -8.94
N ALA A 318 18.50 7.09 -9.62
CA ALA A 318 17.99 7.19 -10.97
C ALA A 318 16.52 6.80 -10.95
N GLY A 319 15.65 7.45 -11.73
CA GLY A 319 14.23 7.11 -11.75
C GLY A 319 13.35 8.33 -11.96
N ARG A 320 12.09 8.21 -11.54
CA ARG A 320 11.06 9.26 -11.75
C ARG A 320 10.38 9.72 -10.46
N SER A 321 10.84 9.19 -9.34
CA SER A 321 10.34 9.55 -8.03
C SER A 321 11.37 9.36 -6.93
N LEU A 322 11.21 10.15 -5.88
CA LEU A 322 11.90 9.99 -4.60
C LEU A 322 10.85 9.83 -3.51
N GLY A 323 10.94 8.76 -2.75
CA GLY A 323 10.12 8.58 -1.57
C GLY A 323 10.90 8.53 -0.27
N LEU A 324 10.15 8.58 0.82
CA LEU A 324 10.64 8.60 2.18
C LEU A 324 9.81 7.63 3.00
N LEU A 325 10.50 6.84 3.82
CA LEU A 325 9.93 6.02 4.90
C LEU A 325 10.45 6.55 6.22
N ASP A 326 9.55 7.04 7.07
CA ASP A 326 9.88 7.74 8.29
C ASP A 326 8.85 7.49 9.40
N ILE A 327 9.07 8.12 10.56
CA ILE A 327 8.12 8.14 11.67
C ILE A 327 7.51 9.53 11.82
N MET A 328 6.17 9.58 11.83
CA MET A 328 5.38 10.77 12.08
C MET A 328 4.76 10.66 13.48
N GLY A 329 4.73 11.75 14.24
CA GLY A 329 4.11 11.76 15.57
C GLY A 329 4.22 13.11 16.28
N PRO A 330 3.91 13.16 17.59
CA PRO A 330 3.77 14.41 18.35
C PRO A 330 4.91 15.41 18.18
N SER A 331 6.15 14.91 18.17
CA SER A 331 7.37 15.73 18.09
C SER A 331 7.87 15.96 16.66
N SER A 332 7.21 15.41 15.63
CA SER A 332 7.66 15.54 14.25
C SER A 332 7.52 16.98 13.74
N GLY A 333 8.43 17.39 12.85
CA GLY A 333 8.45 18.70 12.21
C GLY A 333 8.08 18.69 10.73
N GLN A 334 8.41 19.76 10.02
CA GLN A 334 8.42 19.81 8.57
C GLN A 334 9.85 19.54 8.06
N ILE A 335 9.97 18.97 6.87
CA ILE A 335 11.27 18.85 6.17
C ILE A 335 11.25 19.60 4.85
N GLN A 336 12.44 19.98 4.40
CA GLN A 336 12.72 20.51 3.08
C GLN A 336 13.44 19.46 2.24
N VAL A 337 12.99 19.30 1.00
CA VAL A 337 13.56 18.35 0.03
C VAL A 337 13.92 19.11 -1.25
N TRP A 338 15.21 19.29 -1.48
CA TRP A 338 15.73 19.78 -2.76
C TRP A 338 16.00 18.58 -3.66
N ILE A 339 15.62 18.65 -4.92
CA ILE A 339 15.94 17.64 -5.93
C ILE A 339 16.55 18.41 -7.11
N ASP A 340 17.80 18.09 -7.42
CA ASP A 340 18.63 18.81 -8.38
C ASP A 340 18.66 20.32 -8.08
N ASN A 341 18.33 21.14 -9.09
CA ASN A 341 18.31 22.60 -8.98
C ASN A 341 16.90 23.16 -8.75
N ASP A 342 15.90 22.30 -8.49
CA ASP A 342 14.54 22.76 -8.23
C ASP A 342 14.44 23.48 -6.89
N PRO A 343 13.49 24.44 -6.74
CA PRO A 343 13.09 24.95 -5.44
C PRO A 343 12.70 23.84 -4.46
N PRO A 344 12.94 24.03 -3.15
CA PRO A 344 12.64 22.99 -2.17
C PRO A 344 11.15 22.67 -2.12
N ARG A 345 10.86 21.38 -2.04
CA ARG A 345 9.54 20.86 -1.67
C ARG A 345 9.48 20.79 -0.14
N PHE A 346 8.33 21.14 0.43
CA PHE A 346 8.12 21.12 1.88
C PHE A 346 7.17 19.99 2.24
N LEU A 347 7.61 19.07 3.10
CA LEU A 347 6.79 17.95 3.55
C LEU A 347 6.55 18.05 5.04
N ASN A 348 5.30 18.26 5.44
CA ASN A 348 4.90 18.18 6.84
C ASN A 348 4.98 16.71 7.28
N ARG A 349 5.82 16.40 8.27
CA ARG A 349 5.88 15.08 8.93
C ARG A 349 5.03 15.06 10.20
N PHE A 350 4.09 15.99 10.29
CA PHE A 350 3.07 16.10 11.30
C PHE A 350 1.73 16.35 10.61
N ASP A 351 0.70 15.60 11.01
CA ASP A 351 -0.67 15.71 10.50
C ASP A 351 -1.69 15.56 11.63
N GLU A 352 -2.97 15.60 11.30
CA GLU A 352 -4.08 15.54 12.24
C GLU A 352 -4.17 14.23 13.05
N TYR A 353 -3.40 13.20 12.68
CA TYR A 353 -3.33 11.91 13.37
C TYR A 353 -2.12 11.77 14.31
N CYS A 354 -1.23 12.76 14.34
CA CYS A 354 0.03 12.74 15.10
C CYS A 354 -0.16 12.93 16.61
N THR A 355 -1.20 12.33 17.21
CA THR A 355 -1.37 12.17 18.65
C THR A 355 -0.53 11.01 19.22
N TYR A 356 0.02 10.16 18.35
CA TYR A 356 0.95 9.07 18.64
C TYR A 356 1.96 8.89 17.51
N TYR A 357 3.07 8.19 17.77
CA TYR A 357 4.05 7.85 16.73
C TYR A 357 3.58 6.70 15.85
N ARG A 358 3.64 6.91 14.53
CA ARG A 358 3.27 5.95 13.50
C ARG A 358 4.24 6.00 12.34
N MET A 359 4.33 4.90 11.60
CA MET A 359 5.02 4.88 10.33
C MET A 359 4.37 5.87 9.34
N GLY A 360 5.19 6.62 8.64
CA GLY A 360 4.84 7.52 7.55
C GLY A 360 5.56 7.09 6.27
N TYR A 361 4.90 7.28 5.13
CA TYR A 361 5.60 7.25 3.85
C TYR A 361 5.09 8.37 2.95
N SER A 362 5.92 8.82 2.03
CA SER A 362 5.55 9.81 1.02
C SER A 362 6.37 9.59 -0.24
N ILE A 363 5.78 9.91 -1.39
CA ILE A 363 6.44 9.77 -2.70
C ILE A 363 6.30 11.10 -3.43
N ILE A 364 7.44 11.69 -3.79
CA ILE A 364 7.54 12.81 -4.71
C ILE A 364 7.64 12.21 -6.10
N SER A 365 6.57 12.30 -6.87
CA SER A 365 6.46 11.74 -8.23
C SER A 365 6.60 12.83 -9.30
N GLY A 366 6.70 12.41 -10.55
CA GLY A 366 6.68 13.31 -11.70
C GLY A 366 8.04 13.92 -12.05
N LEU A 367 9.13 13.34 -11.55
CA LEU A 367 10.47 13.73 -11.97
C LEU A 367 10.71 13.26 -13.42
N PRO A 368 11.49 14.01 -14.21
CA PRO A 368 12.02 13.52 -15.48
C PRO A 368 12.73 12.17 -15.28
N GLY A 369 12.75 11.30 -16.29
CA GLY A 369 13.53 10.07 -16.19
C GLY A 369 15.01 10.40 -16.27
N GLY A 370 15.79 10.02 -15.26
CA GLY A 370 17.22 10.29 -15.26
C GLY A 370 17.88 10.08 -13.92
N LYS A 371 19.12 10.56 -13.80
CA LYS A 371 19.84 10.62 -12.52
C LYS A 371 19.49 11.92 -11.80
N HIS A 372 19.30 11.82 -10.50
CA HIS A 372 18.94 12.92 -9.62
C HIS A 372 19.81 12.92 -8.37
N THR A 373 20.02 14.09 -7.81
CA THR A 373 20.56 14.25 -6.45
C THR A 373 19.56 15.00 -5.59
N ALA A 374 19.23 14.45 -4.43
CA ALA A 374 18.35 15.09 -3.47
C ALA A 374 19.05 15.38 -2.14
N ILE A 375 18.70 16.50 -1.53
CA ILE A 375 19.12 16.89 -0.19
C ILE A 375 17.87 17.02 0.68
N LEU A 376 17.86 16.39 1.84
CA LEU A 376 16.78 16.46 2.81
C LEU A 376 17.30 17.12 4.09
N LYS A 377 16.57 18.11 4.61
CA LYS A 377 16.88 18.79 5.88
C LYS A 377 15.62 19.01 6.71
N VAL A 378 15.81 19.19 8.02
CA VAL A 378 14.76 19.71 8.89
C VAL A 378 14.43 21.14 8.47
N SER A 379 13.15 21.46 8.28
CA SER A 379 12.69 22.81 7.98
C SER A 379 12.78 23.68 9.24
N PRO A 380 13.21 24.95 9.14
CA PRO A 380 13.14 25.88 10.28
C PRO A 380 11.69 26.27 10.63
N VAL A 381 10.73 25.98 9.75
CA VAL A 381 9.31 26.32 9.93
C VAL A 381 8.75 25.61 11.17
N GLN A 382 8.17 26.41 12.07
CA GLN A 382 7.39 25.90 13.19
C GLN A 382 5.95 25.66 12.76
N LEU A 383 5.48 24.41 12.89
CA LEU A 383 4.11 24.04 12.52
C LEU A 383 3.14 24.43 13.64
N ASP A 384 1.99 24.99 13.27
CA ASP A 384 0.85 25.12 14.20
C ASP A 384 0.19 23.76 14.41
N LYS A 385 0.77 22.97 15.30
CA LYS A 385 0.32 21.61 15.61
C LYS A 385 -1.07 21.59 16.22
N ALA A 386 -1.46 22.63 16.97
CA ALA A 386 -2.79 22.71 17.56
C ALA A 386 -3.84 22.85 16.46
N ALA A 387 -3.66 23.80 15.54
CA ALA A 387 -4.56 23.98 14.40
C ALA A 387 -4.62 22.75 13.48
N ILE A 388 -3.50 22.05 13.29
CA ILE A 388 -3.47 20.81 12.49
C ILE A 388 -4.30 19.70 13.16
N LEU A 389 -4.14 19.47 14.46
CA LEU A 389 -4.89 18.44 15.19
C LEU A 389 -6.39 18.75 15.29
N GLU A 390 -6.75 20.03 15.39
CA GLU A 390 -8.14 20.47 15.48
C GLU A 390 -8.99 20.06 14.27
N LYS A 391 -8.38 19.85 13.09
CA LYS A 391 -9.05 19.32 11.90
C LYS A 391 -9.74 17.97 12.13
N ARG A 392 -9.34 17.21 13.17
CA ARG A 392 -9.99 15.96 13.62
C ARG A 392 -10.50 16.02 15.05
N ASN A 393 -10.73 17.22 15.58
CA ASN A 393 -11.13 17.44 16.96
C ASN A 393 -10.15 16.84 17.99
N ASN A 394 -8.87 16.66 17.60
CA ASN A 394 -7.83 16.22 18.51
C ASN A 394 -7.27 17.41 19.29
N LYS A 395 -6.89 17.18 20.55
CA LYS A 395 -6.30 18.20 21.44
C LYS A 395 -4.90 17.79 21.89
N ILE A 396 -4.06 18.79 22.19
CA ILE A 396 -2.75 18.58 22.78
C ILE A 396 -2.93 18.35 24.28
N ASN A 397 -2.97 17.08 24.68
CA ASN A 397 -3.13 16.69 26.09
C ASN A 397 -1.84 16.82 26.91
N ASN A 398 -0.67 16.76 26.24
CA ASN A 398 0.64 16.94 26.87
C ASN A 398 1.50 17.88 26.00
N PRO A 399 1.52 19.19 26.28
CA PRO A 399 2.25 20.17 25.47
C PRO A 399 3.73 19.85 25.26
N GLN A 400 4.40 19.24 26.24
CA GLN A 400 5.83 18.93 26.14
C GLN A 400 6.15 17.97 24.97
N SER A 401 5.28 16.99 24.72
CA SER A 401 5.44 16.02 23.65
C SER A 401 5.40 16.64 22.25
N PHE A 402 4.81 17.83 22.11
CA PHE A 402 4.59 18.49 20.81
C PHE A 402 5.59 19.63 20.53
N ARG A 403 6.36 20.08 21.53
CA ARG A 403 7.29 21.22 21.41
C ARG A 403 8.40 21.02 20.39
N LYS A 404 8.92 19.80 20.26
CA LYS A 404 10.05 19.51 19.35
C LYS A 404 9.58 19.42 17.90
N HIS A 405 10.50 19.63 16.96
CA HIS A 405 10.29 19.53 15.51
C HIS A 405 11.39 18.66 14.90
N VAL A 406 11.25 17.35 15.13
CA VAL A 406 12.26 16.35 14.78
C VAL A 406 11.89 15.69 13.45
N PHE A 407 12.89 15.31 12.67
CA PHE A 407 12.72 14.41 11.54
C PHE A 407 13.23 13.01 11.91
N TYR A 408 12.41 11.99 11.69
CA TYR A 408 12.68 10.59 12.05
C TYR A 408 12.81 9.65 10.83
N PRO A 409 13.81 9.81 9.95
CA PRO A 409 13.92 8.99 8.74
C PRO A 409 14.44 7.58 9.05
N GLY A 410 13.84 6.57 8.42
CA GLY A 410 14.35 5.20 8.41
C GLY A 410 14.99 4.83 7.07
N ALA A 411 14.35 5.21 5.95
CA ALA A 411 14.85 4.91 4.62
C ALA A 411 14.33 5.90 3.56
N VAL A 412 14.98 5.87 2.40
CA VAL A 412 14.47 6.49 1.17
C VAL A 412 14.00 5.42 0.20
N LEU A 413 13.03 5.78 -0.64
CA LEU A 413 12.42 4.91 -1.63
C LEU A 413 12.85 5.44 -3.01
N VAL A 414 13.63 4.66 -3.74
CA VAL A 414 14.27 5.10 -4.99
C VAL A 414 14.28 3.96 -6.00
N GLU A 415 14.51 4.27 -7.27
CA GLU A 415 14.85 3.25 -8.27
C GLU A 415 16.39 3.14 -8.41
N LYS A 416 16.88 1.94 -8.73
CA LYS A 416 18.31 1.68 -8.96
C LYS A 416 18.72 1.78 -10.42
#